data_AF-B9TDB2-F1
#
_entry.id   AF-B9TDB2-F1
#
_cell.length_a   1.000
_cell.length_b   1.000
_cell.length_c   1.000
_cell.angle_alpha   90.00
_cell.angle_beta   90.00
_cell.angle_gamma   90.00
#
_symmetry.space_group_name_H-M   'P 1'
#
loop_
_entity.id
_entity.type
_entity.pdbx_description
1 polymer ?
#
loop_
_entity_poly.entity_id
_entity_poly.type
_entity_poly.pdbx_seq_one_letter_code
_entity_poly.pdbx_strand_id
1 'polypeptide(L)'
;MALFASSHNFSVLSTSKTIEIGHGRRTKSRRADSVLVVKMAVAYEEGKLERPKWAGETPLSRLVGTLLSIKPLSALLKLGARQVLISTAEKNDIPWREMRKEILESEVYKEIESVRNPLVVYPD
;
A
#
# COMPACT_ATOMS: atom_id res chain seq x y z
N MET A 1 13.65 5.04 -41.52
CA MET A 1 14.78 5.27 -40.60
C MET A 1 14.46 4.58 -39.28
N ALA A 2 15.35 3.66 -38.91
CA ALA A 2 15.59 2.94 -37.64
C ALA A 2 14.42 2.62 -36.68
N LEU A 3 14.13 1.32 -36.61
CA LEU A 3 13.45 0.58 -35.55
C LEU A 3 14.32 0.55 -34.28
N PHE A 4 13.72 0.66 -33.09
CA PHE A 4 14.37 0.20 -31.86
C PHE A 4 13.33 -0.25 -30.82
N ALA A 5 12.96 -1.53 -30.87
CA ALA A 5 12.23 -2.20 -29.80
C ALA A 5 13.27 -2.81 -28.85
N SER A 6 13.46 -2.21 -27.67
CA SER A 6 14.35 -2.76 -26.65
C SER A 6 13.59 -3.82 -25.86
N SER A 7 13.84 -5.09 -26.18
CA SER A 7 13.37 -6.25 -25.41
C SER A 7 14.44 -6.63 -24.41
N HIS A 8 14.19 -6.36 -23.13
CA HIS A 8 15.04 -6.88 -22.05
C HIS A 8 14.43 -8.16 -21.52
N ASN A 9 14.95 -9.28 -22.04
CA ASN A 9 14.70 -10.62 -21.53
C ASN A 9 15.29 -10.74 -20.11
N PHE A 10 14.44 -10.74 -19.09
CA PHE A 10 14.85 -11.12 -17.74
C PHE A 10 14.80 -12.66 -17.61
N SER A 11 15.94 -13.30 -17.86
CA SER A 11 16.17 -14.70 -17.51
C SER A 11 16.53 -14.80 -16.03
N VAL A 12 15.62 -15.34 -15.23
CA VAL A 12 15.89 -15.65 -13.82
C VAL A 12 16.62 -16.99 -13.75
N LEU A 13 17.91 -16.94 -13.40
CA LEU A 13 18.72 -18.12 -13.10
C LEU A 13 18.27 -18.69 -11.74
N SER A 14 17.45 -19.75 -11.77
CA SER A 14 17.05 -20.47 -10.55
C SER A 14 18.19 -21.37 -10.09
N THR A 15 18.88 -20.99 -9.01
CA THR A 15 19.83 -21.88 -8.33
C THR A 15 19.05 -22.79 -7.38
N SER A 16 18.71 -23.98 -7.87
CA SER A 16 18.13 -25.03 -7.03
C SER A 16 19.24 -25.69 -6.23
N LYS A 17 19.32 -25.42 -4.92
CA LYS A 17 20.17 -26.16 -3.99
C LYS A 17 19.58 -27.55 -3.78
N THR A 18 20.11 -28.55 -4.47
CA THR A 18 19.81 -29.97 -4.25
C THR A 18 20.20 -30.35 -2.82
N ILE A 19 19.23 -30.76 -2.02
CA ILE A 19 19.45 -31.36 -0.70
C ILE A 19 19.31 -32.88 -0.86
N GLU A 20 20.40 -33.55 -0.50
CA GLU A 20 20.63 -35.00 -0.52
C GLU A 20 19.53 -35.80 0.20
N ILE A 21 19.26 -36.97 -0.37
CA ILE A 21 18.23 -37.93 0.02
C ILE A 21 18.74 -38.75 1.22
N GLY A 22 18.21 -38.47 2.41
CA GLY A 22 18.35 -39.33 3.59
C GLY A 22 17.19 -40.31 3.71
N HIS A 23 17.45 -41.60 3.51
CA HIS A 23 16.49 -42.69 3.75
C HIS A 23 16.13 -42.81 5.24
N GLY A 24 14.86 -42.61 5.58
CA GLY A 24 14.32 -42.75 6.94
C GLY A 24 12.89 -43.30 6.93
N ARG A 25 12.63 -44.30 7.77
CA ARG A 25 11.52 -45.26 7.69
C ARG A 25 10.10 -44.65 7.75
N ARG A 26 9.28 -45.22 6.87
CA ARG A 26 7.82 -45.18 6.79
C ARG A 26 7.17 -45.59 8.13
N THR A 27 6.38 -44.70 8.73
CA THR A 27 5.27 -45.10 9.61
C THR A 27 4.00 -44.37 9.17
N LYS A 28 2.96 -45.17 8.87
CA LYS A 28 1.61 -44.72 8.55
C LYS A 28 0.96 -44.20 9.82
N SER A 29 0.51 -42.95 9.85
CA SER A 29 -0.56 -42.52 10.74
C SER A 29 -1.62 -41.77 9.94
N ARG A 30 -2.87 -42.18 10.17
CA ARG A 30 -4.07 -41.73 9.46
C ARG A 30 -4.51 -40.36 9.96
N ARG A 31 -4.86 -39.48 9.01
CA ARG A 31 -5.88 -38.42 9.06
C ARG A 31 -6.09 -37.72 10.42
N ALA A 32 -5.54 -36.52 10.51
CA ALA A 32 -6.14 -35.40 11.24
C ALA A 32 -6.18 -34.19 10.29
N ASP A 33 -7.07 -34.26 9.30
CA ASP A 33 -7.49 -33.08 8.54
C ASP A 33 -8.46 -32.29 9.42
N SER A 34 -7.92 -31.43 10.29
CA SER A 34 -8.73 -30.44 10.98
C SER A 34 -7.86 -29.27 11.42
N VAL A 35 -7.83 -28.24 10.57
CA VAL A 35 -7.89 -26.84 11.00
C VAL A 35 -6.80 -26.44 12.01
N LEU A 36 -5.53 -26.71 11.68
CA LEU A 36 -4.52 -25.70 11.95
C LEU A 36 -4.63 -24.70 10.81
N VAL A 37 -5.62 -23.81 10.93
CA VAL A 37 -5.57 -22.50 10.29
C VAL A 37 -4.25 -21.93 10.76
N VAL A 38 -3.24 -22.11 9.91
CA VAL A 38 -1.98 -21.43 9.98
C VAL A 38 -2.38 -19.96 10.08
N LYS A 39 -2.32 -19.42 11.31
CA LYS A 39 -2.13 -18.00 11.54
C LYS A 39 -0.82 -17.68 10.84
N MET A 40 -0.88 -17.54 9.53
CA MET A 40 0.17 -16.92 8.75
C MET A 40 0.03 -15.44 9.12
N ALA A 41 0.47 -15.10 10.32
CA ALA A 41 0.88 -13.76 10.65
C ALA A 41 2.06 -13.52 9.71
N VAL A 42 1.74 -13.06 8.50
CA VAL A 42 2.72 -12.51 7.59
C VAL A 42 3.29 -11.34 8.37
N ALA A 43 4.45 -11.56 8.99
CA ALA A 43 5.24 -10.49 9.54
C ALA A 43 5.53 -9.58 8.34
N TYR A 44 4.82 -8.45 8.28
CA TYR A 44 5.15 -7.42 7.32
C TYR A 44 6.59 -7.01 7.66
N GLU A 45 7.52 -7.36 6.78
CA GLU A 45 8.88 -6.86 6.85
C GLU A 45 8.78 -5.36 6.57
N GLU A 46 8.61 -4.58 7.62
CA GLU A 46 8.57 -3.13 7.53
C GLU A 46 9.88 -2.69 6.90
N GLY A 47 9.79 -2.20 5.66
CA GLY A 47 10.97 -1.86 4.88
C GLY A 47 11.85 -0.92 5.69
N LYS A 48 13.13 -1.28 5.85
CA LYS A 48 14.15 -0.43 6.49
C LYS A 48 14.46 0.76 5.58
N LEU A 49 13.50 1.67 5.43
CA LEU A 49 13.68 2.94 4.75
C LEU A 49 14.19 3.94 5.79
N GLU A 50 15.29 4.61 5.46
CA GLU A 50 15.76 5.74 6.24
C GLU A 50 14.67 6.81 6.25
N ARG A 51 14.18 7.14 7.44
CA ARG A 51 13.19 8.21 7.58
C ARG A 51 13.84 9.52 7.15
N PRO A 52 13.12 10.40 6.43
CA PRO A 52 13.67 11.69 6.04
C PRO A 52 14.01 12.51 7.28
N LYS A 53 15.02 13.38 7.19
CA LYS A 53 15.58 14.15 8.32
C LYS A 53 14.57 14.95 9.14
N TRP A 54 13.39 15.25 8.59
CA TRP A 54 12.31 15.98 9.25
C TRP A 54 11.29 15.08 9.95
N ALA A 55 11.27 13.77 9.68
CA ALA A 55 10.36 12.80 10.28
C ALA A 55 10.99 12.12 11.51
N GLY A 56 10.22 11.96 12.58
CA GLY A 56 10.67 11.37 13.84
C GLY A 56 10.72 12.40 14.98
N GLU A 57 11.53 12.15 16.01
CA GLU A 57 11.58 12.98 17.23
C GLU A 57 12.43 14.24 17.10
N THR A 58 12.28 14.97 15.98
CA THR A 58 12.97 16.24 15.78
C THR A 58 12.24 17.38 16.48
N PRO A 59 12.93 18.48 16.86
CA PRO A 59 12.28 19.66 17.46
C PRO A 59 11.20 20.25 16.54
N LEU A 60 11.40 20.19 15.22
CA LEU A 60 10.42 20.63 14.23
C LEU A 60 9.16 19.75 14.26
N SER A 61 9.31 18.42 14.31
CA SER A 61 8.16 17.51 14.40
C SER A 61 7.37 17.73 15.68
N ARG A 62 8.04 17.93 16.82
CA ARG A 62 7.40 18.27 18.10
C ARG A 62 6.60 19.57 17.99
N LEU A 63 7.17 20.61 17.39
CA LEU A 63 6.47 21.88 17.15
C LEU A 63 5.20 21.67 16.32
N VAL A 64 5.29 20.97 15.20
CA VAL A 64 4.14 20.67 14.34
C VAL A 64 3.08 19.86 15.09
N GLY A 65 3.47 18.87 15.89
CA GLY A 65 2.57 18.11 16.74
C GLY A 65 1.84 18.97 17.77
N THR A 66 2.55 19.88 18.45
CA THR A 66 1.93 20.82 19.39
C THR A 66 0.96 21.77 18.69
N LEU A 67 1.29 22.24 17.49
CA LEU A 67 0.42 23.10 16.69
C LEU A 67 -0.85 22.38 16.23
N LEU A 68 -0.70 21.11 15.81
CA LEU A 68 -1.81 20.26 15.37
C LEU A 68 -2.71 19.80 16.52
N SER A 69 -2.24 19.81 17.76
CA SER A 69 -3.07 19.50 18.93
C SER A 69 -4.22 20.51 19.12
N ILE A 70 -4.05 21.74 18.60
CA ILE A 70 -5.08 22.77 18.61
C ILE A 70 -6.09 22.47 17.50
N LYS A 71 -7.22 21.84 17.86
CA LYS A 71 -8.30 21.44 16.93
C LYS A 71 -8.72 22.53 15.92
N PRO A 72 -9.12 23.76 16.33
CA PRO A 72 -9.59 24.76 15.37
C PRO A 72 -8.49 25.20 14.39
N LEU A 73 -7.25 25.31 14.85
CA LEU A 73 -6.12 25.69 14.01
C LEU A 73 -5.76 24.57 13.03
N SER A 74 -5.76 23.32 13.49
CA SER A 74 -5.50 22.16 12.64
C SER A 74 -6.51 22.03 11.50
N ALA A 75 -7.78 22.37 11.72
CA ALA A 75 -8.81 22.34 10.70
C ALA A 75 -8.54 23.37 9.59
N LEU A 76 -8.19 24.60 9.98
CA LEU A 76 -7.84 25.65 9.02
C LEU A 76 -6.58 25.29 8.22
N LEU A 77 -5.55 24.77 8.89
CA LEU A 77 -4.33 24.29 8.25
C LEU A 77 -4.61 23.16 7.24
N LYS A 78 -5.50 22.21 7.57
CA LYS A 78 -5.92 21.14 6.65
C LYS A 78 -6.62 21.71 5.40
N LEU A 79 -7.45 22.74 5.54
CA LEU A 79 -8.07 23.40 4.40
C LEU A 79 -7.02 24.12 3.52
N GLY A 80 -6.07 24.81 4.13
CA GLY A 80 -4.96 25.45 3.42
C GLY A 80 -4.09 24.44 2.67
N ALA A 81 -3.70 23.36 3.33
CA ALA A 81 -2.93 22.27 2.73
C ALA A 81 -3.66 21.66 1.54
N ARG A 82 -4.97 21.40 1.66
CA ARG A 82 -5.80 20.91 0.56
C ARG A 82 -5.78 21.88 -0.63
N GLN A 83 -5.94 23.18 -0.39
CA GLN A 83 -5.93 24.17 -1.46
C GLN A 83 -4.58 24.22 -2.18
N VAL A 84 -3.47 24.15 -1.44
CA VAL A 84 -2.12 24.10 -2.02
C VAL A 84 -1.96 22.85 -2.88
N LEU A 85 -2.29 21.66 -2.36
CA LEU A 85 -2.18 20.41 -3.11
C LEU A 85 -2.98 20.45 -4.41
N ILE A 86 -4.23 20.93 -4.36
CA ILE A 86 -5.07 21.09 -5.55
C ILE A 86 -4.44 22.08 -6.53
N SER A 87 -4.01 23.26 -6.06
CA SER A 87 -3.42 24.28 -6.93
C SER A 87 -2.11 23.84 -7.56
N THR A 88 -1.31 23.04 -6.84
CA THR A 88 -0.04 22.48 -7.36
C THR A 88 -0.33 21.45 -8.44
N ALA A 89 -1.33 20.59 -8.24
CA ALA A 89 -1.75 19.63 -9.25
C ALA A 89 -2.28 20.34 -10.52
N GLU A 90 -3.13 21.35 -10.35
CA GLU A 90 -3.69 22.13 -11.47
C GLU A 90 -2.61 22.90 -12.25
N LYS A 91 -1.59 23.43 -11.56
CA LYS A 91 -0.41 24.03 -12.20
C LYS A 91 0.44 23.03 -13.00
N ASN A 92 0.37 21.75 -12.63
CA ASN A 92 1.04 20.65 -13.33
C ASN A 92 0.10 19.97 -14.35
N ASP A 93 -0.93 20.68 -14.83
CA ASP A 93 -1.90 20.22 -15.83
C ASP A 93 -2.78 19.03 -15.40
N ILE A 94 -2.97 18.82 -14.09
CA ILE A 94 -3.87 17.78 -13.56
C ILE A 94 -5.16 18.43 -13.04
N PRO A 95 -6.31 18.31 -13.74
CA PRO A 95 -7.55 19.00 -13.39
C PRO A 95 -8.33 18.27 -12.28
N TRP A 96 -7.78 18.23 -11.06
CA TRP A 96 -8.38 17.54 -9.90
C TRP A 96 -9.80 17.98 -9.57
N ARG A 97 -10.12 19.27 -9.72
CA ARG A 97 -11.48 19.76 -9.45
C ARG A 97 -12.48 19.20 -10.44
N GLU A 98 -12.12 19.16 -11.71
CA GLU A 98 -13.03 18.73 -12.77
C GLU A 98 -13.25 17.22 -12.70
N MET A 99 -12.19 16.43 -12.57
CA MET A 99 -12.31 14.98 -12.38
C MET A 99 -13.19 14.63 -11.17
N ARG A 100 -13.09 15.39 -10.07
CA ARG A 100 -13.96 15.16 -8.91
C ARG A 100 -15.42 15.46 -9.21
N LYS A 101 -15.73 16.49 -10.01
CA LYS A 101 -17.12 16.76 -10.43
C LYS A 101 -17.63 15.65 -11.33
N GLU A 102 -16.84 15.27 -12.34
CA GLU A 102 -17.17 14.18 -13.26
C GLU A 102 -17.49 12.89 -12.50
N ILE A 103 -16.65 12.50 -11.55
CA ILE A 103 -16.87 11.31 -10.71
C ILE A 103 -18.14 11.45 -9.86
N LEU A 104 -18.43 12.64 -9.32
CA LEU A 104 -19.62 12.86 -8.50
C LEU A 104 -20.91 12.88 -9.32
N GLU A 105 -20.85 13.40 -10.54
CA GLU A 105 -21.96 13.44 -11.50
C GLU A 105 -22.19 12.06 -12.14
N SER A 106 -21.14 11.25 -12.26
CA SER A 106 -21.23 9.89 -12.77
C SER A 106 -21.96 8.93 -11.82
N GLU A 107 -22.51 7.86 -12.38
CA GLU A 107 -23.18 6.80 -11.63
C GLU A 107 -22.21 5.83 -10.94
N VAL A 108 -20.90 6.08 -10.98
CA VAL A 108 -19.85 5.18 -10.44
C VAL A 108 -20.11 4.79 -8.99
N TYR A 109 -20.62 5.72 -8.17
CA TYR A 109 -20.95 5.41 -6.78
C TYR A 109 -22.15 4.45 -6.61
N LYS A 110 -23.05 4.35 -7.60
CA LYS A 110 -24.13 3.36 -7.58
C LYS A 110 -23.60 1.94 -7.77
N GLU A 111 -22.52 1.79 -8.52
CA GLU A 111 -21.89 0.49 -8.80
C GLU A 111 -21.04 -0.02 -7.63
N ILE A 112 -20.74 0.81 -6.63
CA ILE A 112 -19.91 0.37 -5.49
C ILE A 112 -20.55 -0.79 -4.72
N GLU A 113 -21.89 -0.84 -4.67
CA GLU A 113 -22.63 -1.91 -4.00
C GLU A 113 -22.53 -3.25 -4.72
N SER A 114 -22.38 -3.24 -6.05
CA SER A 114 -22.27 -4.47 -6.85
C SER A 114 -20.85 -5.05 -6.84
N VAL A 115 -19.83 -4.19 -6.74
CA VAL A 115 -18.41 -4.60 -6.76
C VAL A 115 -17.89 -4.94 -5.35
N ARG A 116 -18.53 -4.43 -4.29
CA ARG A 116 -18.09 -4.66 -2.92
C ARG A 116 -18.18 -6.14 -2.54
N ASN A 117 -17.02 -6.75 -2.25
CA ASN A 117 -16.97 -8.09 -1.69
C ASN A 117 -17.07 -8.05 -0.16
N PRO A 118 -18.19 -8.46 0.46
CA PRO A 118 -18.37 -8.41 1.92
C PRO A 118 -17.51 -9.43 2.67
N LEU A 119 -16.89 -10.39 1.97
CA LEU A 119 -16.05 -11.43 2.58
C LEU A 119 -14.59 -10.97 2.79
N VAL A 120 -14.20 -9.82 2.24
CA VAL A 120 -12.86 -9.27 2.44
C VAL A 120 -12.82 -8.52 3.77
N VAL A 121 -12.19 -9.13 4.77
CA VAL A 121 -11.89 -8.52 6.08
C VAL A 121 -10.41 -8.13 6.07
N TYR A 122 -10.13 -6.82 6.16
CA TYR A 122 -8.77 -6.35 6.36
C TYR A 122 -8.36 -6.62 7.82
N PRO A 123 -7.13 -7.10 8.07
CA PRO A 123 -6.60 -7.20 9.42
C PRO A 123 -6.44 -5.80 10.03
N ASP A 124 -6.80 -5.67 11.31
CA ASP A 124 -6.59 -4.45 12.11
C ASP A 124 -5.12 -4.16 12.39
#